data_AF-A0A9X0B621-F1
#
_entry.id   AF-A0A9X0B621-F1
#
_cell.length_a   1.000
_cell.length_b   1.000
_cell.length_c   1.000
_cell.angle_alpha   90.00
_cell.angle_beta   90.00
_cell.angle_gamma   90.00
#
_symmetry.space_group_name_H-M   'P 1'
#
loop_
_entity.id
_entity.type
_entity.pdbx_description
1 polymer ?
#
loop_
_entity_poly.entity_id
_entity_poly.type
_entity_poly.pdbx_seq_one_letter_code
_entity_poly.pdbx_strand_id
1 'polypeptide(L)'
;MLRFCGRGSWRIAGNELMKSRRFVNLFNGDAIFNSEDAGREDPLPPDDGSPSPMPVFAQLKPTIATPAPFRLGQFARECQVSHLVGRVIRHVFSPISDPHFHEEEATQLERTLLSFLPLLIEEEVQFSNYCGALSTCVSSLFTLYAAPLLRCQYQSLDENAALLAMEQLSARMAELSGYILGIAEDENKRFMLSPFVPYALYQTAVIELQLWDSKGELRYKESADKMVQLLQHFSKRWYIAEKYLAALKSPHPPVTLPAQDFYISEGSHVNES
;
A
#
# COMPACT_ATOMS: atom_id res chain seq x y z
N MET A 1 -19.02 -17.50 31.33
CA MET A 1 -18.85 -16.70 32.57
C MET A 1 -17.35 -16.60 32.85
N LEU A 2 -16.66 -15.63 32.25
CA LEU A 2 -15.25 -15.33 32.52
C LEU A 2 -15.14 -13.82 32.74
N ARG A 3 -14.75 -13.45 33.96
CA ARG A 3 -14.60 -12.06 34.42
C ARG A 3 -13.34 -11.46 33.79
N PHE A 4 -13.49 -10.40 33.01
CA PHE A 4 -12.39 -9.52 32.63
C PHE A 4 -12.12 -8.52 33.76
N CYS A 5 -10.98 -8.68 34.42
CA CYS A 5 -10.39 -7.69 35.33
C CYS A 5 -9.09 -7.18 34.70
N GLY A 6 -8.92 -5.87 34.58
CA GLY A 6 -7.64 -5.27 34.18
C GLY A 6 -7.76 -4.08 33.23
N ARG A 7 -7.76 -2.88 33.79
CA ARG A 7 -7.95 -1.55 33.16
C ARG A 7 -6.80 -1.07 32.24
N GLY A 8 -6.13 -1.96 31.49
CA GLY A 8 -4.96 -1.59 30.66
C GLY A 8 -5.12 -1.77 29.14
N SER A 9 -6.17 -2.44 28.67
CA SER A 9 -6.20 -3.03 27.32
C SER A 9 -6.97 -2.24 26.25
N TRP A 10 -7.25 -0.95 26.48
CA TRP A 10 -8.07 -0.13 25.56
C TRP A 10 -7.27 0.80 24.64
N ARG A 11 -5.94 0.89 24.75
CA ARG A 11 -5.11 1.73 23.86
C ARG A 11 -4.61 1.04 22.59
N ILE A 12 -4.55 -0.29 22.56
CA ILE A 12 -3.97 -1.03 21.42
C ILE A 12 -5.03 -1.30 20.34
N ALA A 13 -6.26 -1.66 20.73
CA ALA A 13 -7.37 -1.84 19.78
C ALA A 13 -7.83 -0.52 19.11
N GLY A 14 -7.56 0.63 19.75
CA GLY A 14 -7.80 1.95 19.14
C GLY A 14 -6.86 2.27 17.99
N ASN A 15 -5.67 1.66 17.93
CA ASN A 15 -4.65 1.95 16.92
C ASN A 15 -4.87 1.20 15.60
N GLU A 16 -5.56 0.06 15.59
CA GLU A 16 -5.83 -0.69 14.35
C GLU A 16 -6.84 0.04 13.45
N LEU A 17 -7.92 0.54 14.05
CA LEU A 17 -8.89 1.41 13.38
C LEU A 17 -8.26 2.74 12.95
N MET A 18 -7.28 3.27 13.70
CA MET A 18 -6.62 4.53 13.37
C MET A 18 -5.64 4.39 12.19
N LYS A 19 -4.93 3.27 12.07
CA LYS A 19 -3.99 2.98 10.97
C LYS A 19 -4.69 2.65 9.65
N SER A 20 -5.78 1.88 9.71
CA SER A 20 -6.65 1.64 8.54
C SER A 20 -7.34 2.93 8.07
N ARG A 21 -7.82 3.77 9.00
CA ARG A 21 -8.30 5.13 8.69
C ARG A 21 -7.20 6.01 8.09
N ARG A 22 -5.94 5.85 8.54
CA ARG A 22 -4.80 6.52 7.95
C ARG A 22 -4.56 6.08 6.51
N PHE A 23 -4.58 4.79 6.17
CA PHE A 23 -4.38 4.35 4.79
C PHE A 23 -5.47 4.89 3.85
N VAL A 24 -6.74 4.77 4.24
CA VAL A 24 -7.85 5.31 3.45
C VAL A 24 -7.78 6.85 3.39
N ASN A 25 -7.35 7.54 4.46
CA ASN A 25 -7.21 9.01 4.45
C ASN A 25 -5.90 9.52 3.79
N LEU A 26 -4.82 8.73 3.78
CA LEU A 26 -3.50 9.07 3.26
C LEU A 26 -3.49 9.07 1.74
N PHE A 27 -4.20 8.12 1.12
CA PHE A 27 -4.49 8.17 -0.31
C PHE A 27 -5.65 9.14 -0.63
N ASN A 28 -6.35 9.68 0.39
CA ASN A 28 -7.38 10.72 0.29
C ASN A 28 -6.87 12.16 0.42
N GLY A 29 -5.56 12.39 0.55
CA GLY A 29 -4.99 13.74 0.63
C GLY A 29 -5.57 14.58 1.78
N ASP A 30 -6.32 13.95 2.69
CA ASP A 30 -7.08 14.61 3.73
C ASP A 30 -6.32 14.46 5.04
N ALA A 31 -5.47 15.45 5.30
CA ALA A 31 -4.63 15.51 6.48
C ALA A 31 -5.41 15.87 7.76
N ILE A 32 -6.73 16.12 7.68
CA ILE A 32 -7.54 16.65 8.79
C ILE A 32 -7.63 15.68 9.99
N PHE A 33 -7.39 14.39 9.77
CA PHE A 33 -7.34 13.38 10.85
C PHE A 33 -5.96 12.75 11.07
N ASN A 34 -4.89 13.38 10.59
CA ASN A 34 -3.54 12.87 10.82
C ASN A 34 -3.12 13.10 12.27
N SER A 35 -3.09 12.03 13.07
CA SER A 35 -2.17 11.91 14.20
C SER A 35 -0.75 12.22 13.70
N GLU A 36 0.13 12.69 14.58
CA GLU A 36 1.55 12.87 14.27
C GLU A 36 2.17 11.56 13.76
N ASP A 37 3.13 11.65 12.83
CA ASP A 37 3.84 10.46 12.35
C ASP A 37 4.64 9.82 13.48
N ALA A 38 4.65 8.48 13.50
CA ALA A 38 5.46 7.75 14.46
C ALA A 38 6.93 8.14 14.30
N GLY A 39 7.59 8.43 15.42
CA GLY A 39 9.02 8.71 15.46
C GLY A 39 9.84 7.46 15.16
N ARG A 40 11.10 7.66 14.74
CA ARG A 40 12.03 6.55 14.46
C ARG A 40 12.28 5.63 15.67
N GLU A 41 12.21 6.21 16.87
CA GLU A 41 12.39 5.53 18.15
C GLU A 41 11.09 4.97 18.73
N ASP A 42 9.96 5.13 18.04
CA ASP A 42 8.69 4.61 18.53
C ASP A 42 8.70 3.08 18.53
N PRO A 43 8.21 2.44 19.60
CA PRO A 43 8.24 0.99 19.72
C PRO A 43 7.26 0.35 18.74
N LEU A 44 7.70 -0.72 18.10
CA LEU A 44 6.87 -1.61 17.30
C LEU A 44 6.00 -2.49 18.20
N PRO A 45 4.81 -2.88 17.71
CA PRO A 45 3.96 -3.82 18.42
C PRO A 45 4.67 -5.18 18.58
N PRO A 46 4.37 -5.91 19.67
CA PRO A 46 4.89 -7.26 19.87
C PRO A 46 4.42 -8.21 18.76
N ASP A 47 5.20 -9.25 18.49
CA ASP A 47 4.94 -10.23 17.44
C ASP A 47 3.67 -11.06 17.73
N ASP A 48 2.79 -11.18 16.73
CA ASP A 48 1.44 -11.78 16.83
C ASP A 48 1.48 -13.32 17.01
N GLY A 49 2.65 -13.94 16.91
CA GLY A 49 2.82 -15.40 16.92
C GLY A 49 3.75 -15.98 17.99
N SER A 50 4.34 -15.17 18.88
CA SER A 50 5.29 -15.70 19.86
C SER A 50 4.57 -16.31 21.09
N PRO A 51 4.76 -17.61 21.40
CA PRO A 51 4.42 -18.12 22.72
C PRO A 51 5.29 -17.40 23.75
N SER A 52 4.71 -17.08 24.91
CA SER A 52 5.27 -16.27 26.02
C SER A 52 6.80 -16.24 26.15
N PRO A 53 7.38 -15.11 26.57
CA PRO A 53 8.82 -14.86 26.46
C PRO A 53 9.64 -15.88 27.25
N MET A 54 10.58 -16.55 26.56
CA MET A 54 11.75 -17.12 27.22
C MET A 54 12.46 -15.98 27.96
N PRO A 55 12.75 -16.12 29.27
CA PRO A 55 13.52 -15.11 29.96
C PRO A 55 14.96 -15.15 29.45
N VAL A 56 15.69 -14.07 29.69
CA VAL A 56 17.12 -13.92 29.45
C VAL A 56 17.48 -13.54 28.02
N PHE A 57 17.25 -12.28 27.65
CA PHE A 57 18.27 -11.23 27.53
C PHE A 57 17.50 -9.91 27.42
N ALA A 58 18.09 -8.79 27.85
CA ALA A 58 17.49 -7.47 27.73
C ALA A 58 17.33 -7.12 26.23
N GLN A 59 16.24 -7.58 25.60
CA GLN A 59 15.95 -7.31 24.21
C GLN A 59 15.50 -5.86 24.11
N LEU A 60 16.30 -5.04 23.42
CA LEU A 60 15.84 -3.76 22.90
C LEU A 60 14.47 -3.99 22.26
N LYS A 61 13.46 -3.23 22.70
CA LYS A 61 12.15 -3.27 22.03
C LYS A 61 12.37 -2.84 20.58
N PRO A 62 11.92 -3.62 19.58
CA PRO A 62 12.05 -3.22 18.19
C PRO A 62 11.34 -1.87 18.00
N THR A 63 11.96 -0.96 17.27
CA THR A 63 11.42 0.38 16.95
C THR A 63 11.16 0.50 15.46
N ILE A 64 10.50 1.58 15.03
CA ILE A 64 10.30 1.89 13.60
C ILE A 64 11.60 1.81 12.79
N ALA A 65 12.72 2.28 13.36
CA ALA A 65 14.04 2.26 12.73
C ALA A 65 14.73 0.88 12.67
N THR A 66 14.09 -0.17 13.18
CA THR A 66 14.65 -1.53 13.14
C THR A 66 14.94 -1.94 11.69
N PRO A 67 16.18 -2.35 11.35
CA PRO A 67 16.54 -2.66 9.98
C PRO A 67 15.63 -3.73 9.35
N ALA A 68 15.30 -3.56 8.07
CA ALA A 68 14.48 -4.49 7.32
C ALA A 68 14.90 -5.99 7.44
N PRO A 69 16.18 -6.39 7.44
CA PRO A 69 16.54 -7.82 7.54
C PRO A 69 16.18 -8.50 8.88
N PHE A 70 15.79 -7.75 9.92
CA PHE A 70 15.28 -8.35 11.15
C PHE A 70 13.88 -8.93 10.93
N ARG A 71 13.65 -10.16 11.39
CA ARG A 71 12.33 -10.79 11.41
C ARG A 71 11.44 -10.08 12.42
N LEU A 72 10.30 -9.59 11.95
CA LEU A 72 9.30 -8.88 12.73
C LEU A 72 7.93 -9.48 12.43
N GLY A 73 6.99 -9.36 13.37
CA GLY A 73 5.60 -9.74 13.14
C GLY A 73 4.99 -8.92 12.00
N GLN A 74 3.95 -9.48 11.36
CA GLN A 74 3.30 -8.86 10.19
C GLN A 74 2.74 -7.48 10.51
N PHE A 75 2.13 -7.31 11.70
CA PHE A 75 1.65 -6.01 12.12
C PHE A 75 2.79 -5.01 12.37
N ALA A 76 3.93 -5.47 12.88
CA ALA A 76 5.12 -4.63 13.04
C ALA A 76 5.70 -4.20 11.67
N ARG A 77 5.75 -5.11 10.69
CA ARG A 77 6.10 -4.80 9.30
C ARG A 77 5.17 -3.76 8.69
N GLU A 78 3.87 -3.93 8.87
CA GLU A 78 2.88 -2.99 8.38
C GLU A 78 3.07 -1.60 9.01
N CYS A 79 3.45 -1.52 10.29
CA CYS A 79 3.77 -0.24 10.94
C CYS A 79 4.98 0.44 10.30
N GLN A 80 6.05 -0.32 10.02
CA GLN A 80 7.25 0.22 9.37
C GLN A 80 6.93 0.75 7.97
N VAL A 81 6.23 -0.04 7.16
CA VAL A 81 5.83 0.38 5.81
C VAL A 81 4.86 1.57 5.87
N SER A 82 3.90 1.57 6.79
CA SER A 82 2.96 2.67 6.98
C SER A 82 3.65 3.99 7.34
N HIS A 83 4.72 3.94 8.14
CA HIS A 83 5.54 5.12 8.41
C HIS A 83 6.21 5.65 7.13
N LEU A 84 6.75 4.76 6.29
CA LEU A 84 7.31 5.15 4.99
C LEU A 84 6.25 5.72 4.04
N VAL A 85 5.05 5.13 4.01
CA VAL A 85 3.91 5.63 3.22
C VAL A 85 3.58 7.07 3.62
N GLY A 86 3.51 7.37 4.92
CA GLY A 86 3.28 8.73 5.42
C GLY A 86 4.31 9.73 4.89
N ARG A 87 5.58 9.32 4.83
CA ARG A 87 6.65 10.14 4.23
C ARG A 87 6.49 10.31 2.72
N VAL A 88 6.15 9.26 1.98
CA VAL A 88 5.88 9.34 0.53
C VAL A 88 4.72 10.29 0.25
N ILE A 89 3.61 10.17 0.98
CA ILE A 89 2.45 11.06 0.79
C ILE A 89 2.83 12.51 1.09
N ARG A 90 3.55 12.78 2.18
CA ARG A 90 4.04 14.14 2.47
C ARG A 90 4.96 14.65 1.36
N HIS A 91 5.89 13.83 0.91
CA HIS A 91 6.80 14.16 -0.18
C HIS A 91 6.04 14.52 -1.46
N VAL A 92 5.03 13.74 -1.84
CA VAL A 92 4.27 13.90 -3.09
C VAL A 92 3.21 15.01 -3.03
N PHE A 93 2.53 15.21 -1.90
CA PHE A 93 1.40 16.15 -1.80
C PHE A 93 1.70 17.41 -0.97
N SER A 94 2.82 17.44 -0.25
CA SER A 94 3.28 18.60 0.52
C SER A 94 4.79 18.82 0.31
N PRO A 95 5.23 19.07 -0.93
CA PRO A 95 6.64 19.18 -1.25
C PRO A 95 7.33 20.33 -0.51
N ILE A 96 8.55 20.05 -0.06
CA ILE A 96 9.45 21.05 0.48
C ILE A 96 9.97 21.90 -0.68
N SER A 97 10.19 23.20 -0.44
CA SER A 97 10.58 24.16 -1.47
C SER A 97 12.00 23.97 -2.02
N ASP A 98 12.87 23.26 -1.30
CA ASP A 98 14.25 22.97 -1.72
C ASP A 98 14.26 21.79 -2.71
N PRO A 99 14.55 22.03 -4.01
CA PRO A 99 14.51 20.97 -5.03
C PRO A 99 15.57 19.88 -4.82
N HIS A 100 16.74 20.22 -4.29
CA HIS A 100 17.82 19.26 -4.10
C HIS A 100 17.51 18.31 -2.94
N PHE A 101 17.07 18.87 -1.80
CA PHE A 101 16.58 18.06 -0.68
C PHE A 101 15.41 17.18 -1.09
N HIS A 102 14.51 17.70 -1.93
CA HIS A 102 13.38 16.96 -2.44
C HIS A 102 13.83 15.72 -3.25
N GLU A 103 14.72 15.89 -4.23
CA GLU A 103 15.26 14.78 -5.02
C GLU A 103 16.01 13.74 -4.17
N GLU A 104 16.83 14.18 -3.21
CA GLU A 104 17.52 13.29 -2.27
C GLU A 104 16.54 12.50 -1.39
N GLU A 105 15.46 13.15 -0.93
CA GLU A 105 14.42 12.48 -0.17
C GLU A 105 13.71 11.41 -1.00
N ALA A 106 13.35 11.70 -2.26
CA ALA A 106 12.74 10.74 -3.18
C ALA A 106 13.64 9.50 -3.34
N THR A 107 14.92 9.72 -3.60
CA THR A 107 15.92 8.66 -3.76
C THR A 107 16.06 7.81 -2.50
N GLN A 108 16.05 8.42 -1.31
CA GLN A 108 16.13 7.68 -0.05
C GLN A 108 14.87 6.87 0.23
N LEU A 109 13.68 7.43 -0.04
CA LEU A 109 12.41 6.74 0.13
C LEU A 109 12.31 5.54 -0.81
N GLU A 110 12.65 5.72 -2.08
CA GLU A 110 12.70 4.65 -3.08
C GLU A 110 13.61 3.51 -2.63
N ARG A 111 14.88 3.80 -2.33
CA ARG A 111 15.86 2.80 -1.88
C ARG A 111 15.39 2.05 -0.65
N THR A 112 14.78 2.75 0.29
CA THR A 112 14.26 2.13 1.51
C THR A 112 13.11 1.19 1.19
N LEU A 113 12.11 1.62 0.42
CA LEU A 113 10.97 0.79 0.01
C LEU A 113 11.42 -0.44 -0.82
N LEU A 114 12.35 -0.26 -1.76
CA LEU A 114 12.91 -1.37 -2.54
C LEU A 114 13.68 -2.38 -1.67
N SER A 115 14.27 -1.94 -0.55
CA SER A 115 14.90 -2.87 0.41
C SER A 115 13.91 -3.73 1.17
N PHE A 116 12.68 -3.22 1.40
CA PHE A 116 11.59 -3.99 2.03
C PHE A 116 10.95 -4.97 1.05
N LEU A 117 10.83 -4.61 -0.23
CA LEU A 117 10.09 -5.38 -1.22
C LEU A 117 10.45 -6.89 -1.28
N PRO A 118 11.72 -7.32 -1.43
CA PRO A 118 12.05 -8.74 -1.49
C PRO A 118 11.76 -9.48 -0.17
N LEU A 119 11.96 -8.81 0.97
CA LEU A 119 11.68 -9.38 2.29
C LEU A 119 10.19 -9.60 2.49
N LEU A 120 9.37 -8.62 2.09
CA LEU A 120 7.92 -8.74 2.16
C LEU A 120 7.42 -9.85 1.23
N ILE A 121 7.96 -9.97 0.02
CA ILE A 121 7.62 -11.07 -0.91
C ILE A 121 7.92 -12.44 -0.27
N GLU A 122 9.11 -12.60 0.32
CA GLU A 122 9.49 -13.85 0.99
C GLU A 122 8.55 -14.15 2.18
N GLU A 123 8.26 -13.15 3.01
CA GLU A 123 7.36 -13.27 4.15
C GLU A 123 5.93 -13.65 3.71
N GLU A 124 5.40 -13.04 2.65
CA GLU A 124 4.07 -13.39 2.12
C GLU A 124 4.00 -14.82 1.63
N VAL A 125 4.99 -15.26 0.82
CA VAL A 125 5.04 -16.62 0.29
C VAL A 125 5.22 -17.63 1.42
N GLN A 126 6.05 -17.31 2.42
CA GLN A 126 6.37 -18.20 3.54
C GLN A 126 5.21 -18.34 4.52
N PHE A 127 4.53 -17.25 4.87
CA PHE A 127 3.54 -17.24 5.95
C PHE A 127 2.10 -17.30 5.44
N SER A 128 1.85 -17.12 4.14
CA SER A 128 0.55 -17.26 3.45
C SER A 128 -0.62 -16.48 4.04
N ASN A 129 -0.31 -15.48 4.83
CA ASN A 129 -1.27 -14.84 5.70
C ASN A 129 -0.93 -13.35 5.64
N TYR A 130 -1.77 -12.55 4.99
CA TYR A 130 -1.82 -11.10 5.11
C TYR A 130 -0.82 -10.21 4.30
N CYS A 131 -1.21 -9.90 3.05
CA CYS A 131 -0.46 -9.06 2.10
C CYS A 131 -0.49 -7.53 2.33
N GLY A 132 -0.73 -7.07 3.56
CA GLY A 132 -0.94 -5.65 3.86
C GLY A 132 0.32 -4.79 3.66
N ALA A 133 1.43 -5.19 4.28
CA ALA A 133 2.71 -4.49 4.19
C ALA A 133 3.28 -4.50 2.76
N LEU A 134 3.16 -5.62 2.05
CA LEU A 134 3.57 -5.72 0.65
C LEU A 134 2.77 -4.76 -0.24
N SER A 135 1.44 -4.79 -0.14
CA SER A 135 0.58 -3.98 -1.00
C SER A 135 0.77 -2.49 -0.76
N THR A 136 0.90 -2.08 0.51
CA THR A 136 1.19 -0.70 0.89
C THR A 136 2.56 -0.23 0.38
N CYS A 137 3.58 -1.10 0.41
CA CYS A 137 4.91 -0.81 -0.13
C CYS A 137 4.85 -0.61 -1.65
N VAL A 138 4.20 -1.52 -2.38
CA VAL A 138 4.03 -1.45 -3.84
C VAL A 138 3.27 -0.18 -4.24
N SER A 139 2.15 0.11 -3.57
CA SER A 139 1.37 1.33 -3.84
C SER A 139 2.13 2.61 -3.56
N SER A 140 3.01 2.61 -2.55
CA SER A 140 3.87 3.76 -2.24
C SER A 140 4.91 4.00 -3.33
N LEU A 141 5.52 2.92 -3.85
CA LEU A 141 6.46 3.01 -4.98
C LEU A 141 5.78 3.54 -6.24
N PHE A 142 4.60 3.02 -6.61
CA PHE A 142 3.82 3.57 -7.74
C PHE A 142 3.50 5.05 -7.54
N THR A 143 3.13 5.46 -6.33
CA THR A 143 2.83 6.86 -6.03
C THR A 143 4.07 7.74 -6.17
N LEU A 144 5.24 7.26 -5.72
CA LEU A 144 6.50 7.96 -5.86
C LEU A 144 6.90 8.12 -7.33
N TYR A 145 6.80 7.06 -8.14
CA TYR A 145 7.12 7.10 -9.57
C TYR A 145 6.12 7.91 -10.40
N ALA A 146 4.85 7.97 -9.98
CA ALA A 146 3.85 8.80 -10.64
C ALA A 146 3.98 10.29 -10.28
N ALA A 147 4.65 10.64 -9.19
CA ALA A 147 4.71 12.03 -8.70
C ALA A 147 5.38 13.01 -9.69
N PRO A 148 6.50 12.68 -10.36
CA PRO A 148 7.05 13.52 -11.42
C PRO A 148 6.06 13.74 -12.56
N LEU A 149 5.31 12.69 -12.96
CA LEU A 149 4.31 12.76 -14.04
C LEU A 149 3.13 13.66 -13.70
N LEU A 150 2.75 13.74 -12.42
CA LEU A 150 1.69 14.64 -11.93
C LEU A 150 2.14 16.11 -11.88
N ARG A 151 3.44 16.36 -11.67
CA ARG A 151 3.99 17.71 -11.46
C ARG A 151 4.49 18.38 -12.73
N CYS A 152 4.84 17.61 -13.75
CA CYS A 152 5.47 18.14 -14.96
C CYS A 152 4.47 18.48 -16.07
N GLN A 153 4.08 19.76 -16.08
CA GLN A 153 3.91 20.52 -17.33
C GLN A 153 5.27 21.01 -17.91
N TYR A 154 6.43 20.58 -17.36
CA TYR A 154 7.77 20.98 -17.85
C TYR A 154 8.83 19.85 -17.74
N GLN A 155 9.19 19.29 -18.91
CA GLN A 155 10.48 18.68 -19.36
C GLN A 155 11.16 17.60 -18.46
N SER A 156 11.05 16.30 -18.75
CA SER A 156 11.56 15.46 -19.89
C SER A 156 12.97 14.83 -19.76
N LEU A 157 13.43 14.44 -18.56
CA LEU A 157 14.56 13.51 -18.42
C LEU A 157 14.28 12.31 -17.51
N ASP A 158 13.42 12.45 -16.49
CA ASP A 158 13.15 11.39 -15.51
C ASP A 158 11.88 10.54 -15.82
N GLU A 159 11.05 10.96 -16.78
CA GLU A 159 9.80 10.26 -17.10
C GLU A 159 10.04 8.83 -17.62
N ASN A 160 11.06 8.64 -18.47
CA ASN A 160 11.42 7.32 -18.98
C ASN A 160 11.94 6.39 -17.88
N ALA A 161 12.67 6.94 -16.90
CA ALA A 161 13.16 6.17 -15.76
C ALA A 161 12.01 5.76 -14.84
N ALA A 162 11.08 6.68 -14.57
CA ALA A 162 9.86 6.39 -13.82
C ALA A 162 8.99 5.33 -14.52
N LEU A 163 8.79 5.43 -15.83
CA LEU A 163 8.05 4.44 -16.63
C LEU A 163 8.71 3.05 -16.57
N LEU A 164 10.04 2.98 -16.73
CA LEU A 164 10.80 1.73 -16.61
C LEU A 164 10.66 1.13 -15.20
N ALA A 165 10.76 1.96 -14.15
CA ALA A 165 10.63 1.52 -12.76
C ALA A 165 9.21 1.01 -12.47
N MET A 166 8.17 1.67 -13.00
CA MET A 166 6.79 1.21 -12.90
C MET A 166 6.56 -0.10 -13.65
N GLU A 167 7.12 -0.28 -14.84
CA GLU A 167 7.06 -1.55 -15.59
C GLU A 167 7.74 -2.69 -14.82
N GLN A 168 8.92 -2.45 -14.24
CA GLN A 168 9.61 -3.47 -13.45
C GLN A 168 8.81 -3.84 -12.19
N LEU A 169 8.19 -2.86 -11.54
CA LEU A 169 7.35 -3.07 -10.36
C LEU A 169 6.05 -3.80 -10.72
N SER A 170 5.40 -3.44 -11.83
CA SER A 170 4.18 -4.08 -12.31
C SER A 170 4.43 -5.55 -12.67
N ALA A 171 5.56 -5.86 -13.32
CA ALA A 171 5.96 -7.22 -13.62
C ALA A 171 6.12 -8.08 -12.36
N ARG A 172 6.75 -7.55 -11.30
CA ARG A 172 6.86 -8.27 -10.01
C ARG A 172 5.49 -8.50 -9.37
N MET A 173 4.61 -7.50 -9.41
CA MET A 173 3.25 -7.66 -8.87
C MET A 173 2.42 -8.65 -9.71
N ALA A 174 2.63 -8.69 -11.03
CA ALA A 174 2.05 -9.67 -11.94
C ALA A 174 2.47 -11.09 -11.62
N GLU A 175 3.73 -11.34 -11.28
CA GLU A 175 4.20 -12.64 -10.82
C GLU A 175 3.48 -13.07 -9.52
N LEU A 176 3.35 -12.15 -8.56
CA LEU A 176 2.70 -12.40 -7.26
C LEU A 176 1.19 -12.58 -7.38
N SER A 177 0.56 -11.99 -8.39
CA SER A 177 -0.89 -12.07 -8.59
C SER A 177 -1.40 -13.50 -8.75
N GLY A 178 -0.60 -14.41 -9.32
CA GLY A 178 -0.98 -15.83 -9.42
C GLY A 178 -1.11 -16.49 -8.05
N TYR A 179 -0.20 -16.16 -7.14
CA TYR A 179 -0.26 -16.61 -5.75
C TYR A 179 -1.46 -16.02 -5.00
N ILE A 180 -1.68 -14.70 -5.15
CA ILE A 180 -2.84 -14.01 -4.55
C ILE A 180 -4.16 -14.59 -5.07
N LEU A 181 -4.24 -14.95 -6.36
CA LEU A 181 -5.44 -15.52 -6.97
C LEU A 181 -5.77 -16.87 -6.36
N GLY A 182 -4.78 -17.74 -6.15
CA GLY A 182 -4.98 -19.02 -5.46
C GLY A 182 -5.55 -18.86 -4.04
N ILE A 183 -5.16 -17.80 -3.32
CA ILE A 183 -5.73 -17.47 -2.00
C ILE A 183 -7.15 -16.90 -2.13
N ALA A 184 -7.41 -16.05 -3.12
CA ALA A 184 -8.70 -15.39 -3.33
C ALA A 184 -9.82 -16.36 -3.77
N GLU A 185 -9.45 -17.39 -4.51
CA GLU A 185 -10.33 -18.47 -4.94
C GLU A 185 -10.69 -19.41 -3.77
N ASP A 186 -9.74 -19.68 -2.86
CA ASP A 186 -9.96 -20.51 -1.67
C ASP A 186 -10.87 -19.79 -0.65
N GLU A 187 -12.12 -20.26 -0.51
CA GLU A 187 -13.11 -19.69 0.41
C GLU A 187 -12.63 -19.68 1.87
N ASN A 188 -11.77 -20.64 2.25
CA ASN A 188 -11.24 -20.76 3.60
C ASN A 188 -10.04 -19.85 3.85
N LYS A 189 -9.50 -19.18 2.83
CA LYS A 189 -8.34 -18.28 2.97
C LYS A 189 -8.62 -16.87 2.51
N ARG A 190 -9.73 -16.65 1.77
CA ARG A 190 -10.16 -15.34 1.30
C ARG A 190 -10.21 -14.27 2.40
N PHE A 191 -10.49 -14.66 3.65
CA PHE A 191 -10.52 -13.70 4.77
C PHE A 191 -9.15 -13.19 5.23
N MET A 192 -8.06 -13.83 4.80
CA MET A 192 -6.68 -13.43 5.09
C MET A 192 -6.18 -12.30 4.18
N LEU A 193 -6.93 -11.98 3.12
CA LEU A 193 -6.55 -10.94 2.16
C LEU A 193 -6.82 -9.55 2.72
N SER A 194 -5.75 -8.74 2.75
CA SER A 194 -5.79 -7.37 3.26
C SER A 194 -6.60 -6.43 2.36
N PRO A 195 -7.35 -5.46 2.93
CA PRO A 195 -8.05 -4.43 2.14
C PRO A 195 -7.14 -3.49 1.37
N PHE A 196 -5.82 -3.55 1.55
CA PHE A 196 -4.84 -2.72 0.84
C PHE A 196 -4.43 -3.29 -0.52
N VAL A 197 -4.59 -4.61 -0.71
CA VAL A 197 -4.24 -5.31 -1.96
C VAL A 197 -4.97 -4.75 -3.18
N PRO A 198 -6.29 -4.45 -3.14
CA PRO A 198 -7.01 -3.93 -4.30
C PRO A 198 -6.39 -2.68 -4.93
N TYR A 199 -5.82 -1.78 -4.14
CA TYR A 199 -5.23 -0.56 -4.70
C TYR A 199 -3.96 -0.89 -5.49
N ALA A 200 -3.05 -1.69 -4.93
CA ALA A 200 -1.87 -2.15 -5.66
C ALA A 200 -2.23 -2.91 -6.95
N LEU A 201 -3.28 -3.75 -6.92
CA LEU A 201 -3.78 -4.45 -8.12
C LEU A 201 -4.32 -3.49 -9.17
N TYR A 202 -5.09 -2.46 -8.76
CA TYR A 202 -5.57 -1.42 -9.64
C TYR A 202 -4.42 -0.69 -10.33
N GLN A 203 -3.44 -0.21 -9.57
CA GLN A 203 -2.29 0.51 -10.12
C GLN A 203 -1.50 -0.34 -11.10
N THR A 204 -1.29 -1.62 -10.75
CA THR A 204 -0.67 -2.61 -11.64
C THR A 204 -1.47 -2.76 -12.93
N ALA A 205 -2.78 -2.95 -12.85
CA ALA A 205 -3.64 -3.09 -14.03
C ALA A 205 -3.55 -1.86 -14.96
N VAL A 206 -3.52 -0.64 -14.40
CA VAL A 206 -3.36 0.59 -15.18
C VAL A 206 -2.05 0.58 -15.97
N ILE A 207 -0.92 0.27 -15.31
CA ILE A 207 0.39 0.23 -15.96
C ILE A 207 0.44 -0.85 -17.04
N GLU A 208 -0.08 -2.04 -16.76
CA GLU A 208 -0.12 -3.14 -17.72
C GLU A 208 -0.99 -2.80 -18.95
N LEU A 209 -2.14 -2.13 -18.76
CA LEU A 209 -2.96 -1.65 -19.88
C LEU A 209 -2.23 -0.59 -20.72
N GLN A 210 -1.56 0.37 -20.09
CA GLN A 210 -0.78 1.39 -20.80
C GLN A 210 0.39 0.78 -21.59
N LEU A 211 1.05 -0.24 -21.03
CA LEU A 211 2.10 -1.00 -21.71
C LEU A 211 1.55 -1.82 -22.88
N TRP A 212 0.35 -2.40 -22.73
CA TRP A 212 -0.33 -3.08 -23.84
C TRP A 212 -0.65 -2.10 -24.99
N ASP A 213 -1.20 -0.92 -24.69
CA ASP A 213 -1.50 0.10 -25.70
C ASP A 213 -0.23 0.60 -26.41
N SER A 214 0.89 0.70 -25.67
CA SER A 214 2.15 1.22 -26.20
C SER A 214 2.98 0.18 -26.97
N LYS A 215 3.03 -1.07 -26.49
CA LYS A 215 3.90 -2.13 -27.02
C LYS A 215 3.15 -3.20 -27.83
N GLY A 216 1.84 -3.33 -27.64
CA GLY A 216 1.00 -4.30 -28.35
C GLY A 216 1.20 -5.77 -27.95
N GLU A 217 1.94 -6.06 -26.87
CA GLU A 217 2.22 -7.43 -26.46
C GLU A 217 1.09 -8.02 -25.61
N LEU A 218 0.66 -9.24 -25.94
CA LEU A 218 -0.47 -9.91 -25.26
C LEU A 218 -0.23 -10.18 -23.78
N ARG A 219 1.03 -10.37 -23.35
CA ARG A 219 1.36 -10.64 -21.93
C ARG A 219 0.85 -9.55 -20.98
N TYR A 220 0.91 -8.28 -21.41
CA TYR A 220 0.48 -7.15 -20.60
C TYR A 220 -1.04 -7.14 -20.46
N LYS A 221 -1.75 -7.49 -21.53
CA LYS A 221 -3.21 -7.66 -21.50
C LYS A 221 -3.62 -8.82 -20.58
N GLU A 222 -2.99 -9.98 -20.72
CA GLU A 222 -3.28 -11.15 -19.87
C GLU A 222 -3.00 -10.85 -18.38
N SER A 223 -1.92 -10.12 -18.11
CA SER A 223 -1.57 -9.63 -16.77
C SER A 223 -2.64 -8.69 -16.22
N ALA A 224 -3.05 -7.69 -17.01
CA ALA A 224 -4.13 -6.76 -16.64
C ALA A 224 -5.47 -7.48 -16.38
N ASP A 225 -5.85 -8.41 -17.26
CA ASP A 225 -7.07 -9.21 -17.12
C ASP A 225 -7.06 -10.03 -15.82
N LYS A 226 -5.89 -10.56 -15.43
CA LYS A 226 -5.69 -11.25 -14.14
C LYS A 226 -5.87 -10.31 -12.95
N MET A 227 -5.36 -9.08 -13.02
CA MET A 227 -5.60 -8.06 -11.97
C MET A 227 -7.08 -7.71 -11.86
N VAL A 228 -7.78 -7.59 -12.98
CA VAL A 228 -9.22 -7.35 -13.03
C VAL A 228 -9.99 -8.51 -12.39
N GLN A 229 -9.62 -9.75 -12.71
CA GLN A 229 -10.22 -10.93 -12.07
C GLN A 229 -10.03 -10.90 -10.55
N LEU A 230 -8.81 -10.63 -10.07
CA LEU A 230 -8.54 -10.49 -8.65
C LEU A 230 -9.41 -9.40 -8.01
N LEU A 231 -9.49 -8.22 -8.62
CA LEU A 231 -10.34 -7.13 -8.13
C LEU A 231 -11.83 -7.54 -8.01
N GLN A 232 -12.34 -8.40 -8.91
CA GLN A 232 -13.68 -8.97 -8.82
C GLN A 232 -13.85 -9.93 -7.64
N HIS A 233 -12.79 -10.65 -7.24
CA HIS A 233 -12.82 -11.44 -6.00
C HIS A 233 -12.83 -10.54 -4.77
N PHE A 234 -12.04 -9.46 -4.78
CA PHE A 234 -12.00 -8.49 -3.69
C PHE A 234 -13.31 -7.70 -3.55
N SER A 235 -14.01 -7.40 -4.64
CA SER A 235 -15.27 -6.64 -4.61
C SER A 235 -16.41 -7.37 -3.87
N LYS A 236 -16.33 -8.70 -3.77
CA LYS A 236 -17.28 -9.50 -2.95
C LYS A 236 -17.23 -9.15 -1.46
N ARG A 237 -16.14 -8.56 -0.99
CA ARG A 237 -15.94 -8.20 0.43
C ARG A 237 -15.68 -6.71 0.63
N TRP A 238 -14.95 -6.08 -0.28
CA TRP A 238 -14.49 -4.72 -0.14
C TRP A 238 -15.06 -3.85 -1.26
N TYR A 239 -16.03 -3.01 -0.91
CA TYR A 239 -16.71 -2.13 -1.86
C TYR A 239 -15.74 -1.24 -2.65
N ILE A 240 -14.61 -0.85 -2.06
CA ILE A 240 -13.60 -0.03 -2.75
C ILE A 240 -13.03 -0.70 -4.01
N ALA A 241 -12.96 -2.04 -4.06
CA ALA A 241 -12.50 -2.75 -5.25
C ALA A 241 -13.48 -2.59 -6.43
N GLU A 242 -14.77 -2.41 -6.16
CA GLU A 242 -15.77 -2.11 -7.20
C GLU A 242 -15.54 -0.72 -7.81
N LYS A 243 -15.20 0.27 -6.97
CA LYS A 243 -14.82 1.59 -7.47
C LYS A 243 -13.58 1.50 -8.37
N TYR A 244 -12.55 0.75 -7.96
CA TYR A 244 -11.35 0.54 -8.79
C TYR A 244 -11.66 -0.14 -10.13
N LEU A 245 -12.55 -1.14 -10.15
CA LEU A 245 -13.04 -1.74 -11.40
C LEU A 245 -13.76 -0.73 -12.28
N ALA A 246 -14.53 0.20 -11.71
CA ALA A 246 -15.16 1.28 -12.46
C ALA A 246 -14.14 2.27 -13.03
N ALA A 247 -13.11 2.64 -12.25
CA ALA A 247 -12.03 3.51 -12.73
C ALA A 247 -11.27 2.91 -13.91
N LEU A 248 -11.00 1.60 -13.90
CA LEU A 248 -10.30 0.91 -15.00
C LEU A 248 -11.08 0.93 -16.33
N LYS A 249 -12.39 1.15 -16.31
CA LYS A 249 -13.21 1.29 -17.53
C LYS A 249 -13.09 2.68 -18.17
N SER A 250 -12.47 3.64 -17.48
CA SER A 250 -12.18 4.95 -18.05
C SER A 250 -11.23 4.81 -19.25
N PRO A 251 -11.35 5.63 -20.31
CA PRO A 251 -10.44 5.60 -21.45
C PRO A 251 -8.96 5.79 -21.08
N HIS A 252 -8.70 6.57 -20.02
CA HIS A 252 -7.36 6.82 -19.49
C HIS A 252 -7.40 6.75 -17.96
N PRO A 253 -7.32 5.55 -17.37
CA PRO A 253 -7.35 5.42 -15.92
C PRO A 253 -6.05 5.98 -15.33
N PRO A 254 -6.10 6.84 -14.30
CA PRO A 254 -4.91 7.40 -13.70
C PRO A 254 -4.22 6.37 -12.79
N VAL A 255 -2.89 6.32 -12.81
CA VAL A 255 -2.07 5.40 -11.97
C VAL A 255 -2.25 5.69 -10.48
N THR A 256 -2.50 6.94 -10.11
CA THR A 256 -2.85 7.35 -8.75
C THR A 256 -4.23 7.98 -8.78
N LEU A 257 -5.13 7.51 -7.92
CA LEU A 257 -6.47 8.07 -7.86
C LEU A 257 -6.45 9.33 -6.99
N PRO A 258 -7.02 10.46 -7.44
CA PRO A 258 -7.17 11.64 -6.62
C PRO A 258 -8.16 11.35 -5.50
N ALA A 259 -7.59 11.07 -4.36
CA ALA A 259 -8.01 11.42 -3.03
C ALA A 259 -9.46 11.90 -2.76
N GLN A 260 -9.84 13.09 -3.26
CA GLN A 260 -11.04 13.79 -2.79
C GLN A 260 -12.32 13.42 -3.55
N ASP A 261 -12.26 13.22 -4.87
CA ASP A 261 -13.48 13.01 -5.68
C ASP A 261 -13.94 11.55 -5.72
N PHE A 262 -13.02 10.60 -5.54
CA PHE A 262 -13.29 9.18 -5.72
C PHE A 262 -14.06 8.55 -4.53
N TYR A 263 -13.89 9.11 -3.34
CA TYR A 263 -14.45 8.58 -2.10
C TYR A 263 -15.69 9.34 -1.61
N ILE A 264 -15.89 10.60 -2.04
CA ILE A 264 -16.97 11.48 -1.57
C ILE A 264 -18.22 11.44 -2.47
N SER A 265 -18.19 10.84 -3.66
CA SER A 265 -19.40 10.71 -4.48
C SER A 265 -20.41 9.70 -3.92
N GLU A 266 -21.24 10.17 -2.98
CA GLU A 266 -22.66 9.88 -2.83
C GLU A 266 -23.31 10.99 -1.97
N GLY A 267 -24.16 11.83 -2.58
CA GLY A 267 -25.19 12.58 -1.84
C GLY A 267 -25.17 14.11 -1.93
N SER A 268 -25.31 14.71 -3.11
CA SER A 268 -25.90 16.06 -3.24
C SER A 268 -26.66 16.25 -4.55
N HIS A 269 -27.67 15.41 -4.76
CA HIS A 269 -28.87 15.80 -5.52
C HIS A 269 -30.06 15.68 -4.57
N VAL A 270 -30.15 16.59 -3.61
CA VAL A 270 -31.46 16.98 -3.08
C VAL A 270 -31.96 18.08 -4.01
N ASN A 271 -32.86 17.70 -4.91
CA ASN A 271 -33.74 18.65 -5.58
C ASN A 271 -34.56 19.34 -4.49
N GLU A 272 -34.32 20.63 -4.25
CA GLU A 272 -35.37 21.50 -3.74
C GLU A 272 -35.92 22.30 -4.92
N SER A 273 -37.16 21.93 -5.26
CA SER A 273 -38.09 22.71 -6.07
C SER A 273 -38.81 23.71 -5.17
#